data_AF-A0A9P7W4B3-F1
#
_entry.id   AF-A0A9P7W4B3-F1
#
_cell.length_a   1.000
_cell.length_b   1.000
_cell.length_c   1.000
_cell.angle_alpha   90.00
_cell.angle_beta   90.00
_cell.angle_gamma   90.00
#
_symmetry.space_group_name_H-M   'P 1'
#
loop_
_entity.id
_entity.type
_entity.pdbx_description
1 polymer ?
#
loop_
_entity_poly.entity_id
_entity_poly.type
_entity_poly.pdbx_seq_one_letter_code
_entity_poly.pdbx_strand_id
1 'polypeptide(L)'
;MSLSQYIYMANNSGHEIYVMASLNPDWAIVDFITDIALLLVGVEEIKAVATAAELPAALNTFRDLYEFLKIAAKLLSGSFSVGSRSAEAALAMADAFKKVAVSIGNGDHKNVDSEGFLSIYLSASGIAGLLGASTVSLVVMSADGKQVALWNTGSDDSWIATGREKIVRSKYGTIWQEDPSAGSVDWPVGA
;
A
#
# COMPACT_ATOMS: atom_id res chain seq x y z
N MET A 1 11.98 21.50 19.07
CA MET A 1 12.64 20.59 18.11
C MET A 1 11.52 19.90 17.37
N SER A 2 11.34 20.12 16.06
CA SER A 2 10.41 19.27 15.31
C SER A 2 11.08 17.91 15.16
N LEU A 3 10.43 16.87 15.67
CA LEU A 3 10.84 15.50 15.43
C LEU A 3 10.49 15.21 13.98
N SER A 4 11.50 15.24 13.11
CA SER A 4 11.35 14.72 11.76
C SER A 4 11.12 13.22 11.86
N GLN A 5 9.88 12.82 11.61
CA GLN A 5 9.41 11.45 11.58
C GLN A 5 9.83 10.79 10.27
N TYR A 6 10.35 9.57 10.33
CA TYR A 6 10.78 8.84 9.15
C TYR A 6 10.42 7.35 9.20
N ILE A 7 9.49 6.96 8.34
CA ILE A 7 9.13 5.58 8.07
C ILE A 7 9.93 5.10 6.87
N TYR A 8 10.83 4.15 7.10
CA TYR A 8 11.58 3.50 6.03
C TYR A 8 10.98 2.13 5.69
N MET A 9 10.96 1.81 4.41
CA MET A 9 10.64 0.49 3.92
C MET A 9 11.84 -0.05 3.13
N ALA A 10 12.39 -1.16 3.59
CA ALA A 10 13.38 -1.97 2.90
C ALA A 10 12.71 -3.12 2.15
N ASN A 11 13.30 -3.51 1.04
CA ASN A 11 12.79 -4.58 0.21
C ASN A 11 13.81 -5.72 0.07
N ASN A 12 13.50 -6.86 0.68
CA ASN A 12 14.20 -8.13 0.53
C ASN A 12 13.22 -9.25 0.09
N SER A 13 12.19 -8.89 -0.69
CA SER A 13 11.16 -9.84 -1.13
C SER A 13 11.56 -10.66 -2.35
N GLY A 14 12.67 -10.32 -3.01
CA GLY A 14 13.11 -10.92 -4.27
C GLY A 14 12.46 -10.31 -5.52
N HIS A 15 11.56 -9.33 -5.37
CA HIS A 15 10.88 -8.63 -6.45
C HIS A 15 10.65 -7.16 -6.08
N GLU A 16 10.34 -6.29 -7.03
CA GLU A 16 10.00 -4.89 -6.73
C GLU A 16 8.69 -4.82 -5.92
N ILE A 17 8.60 -3.86 -5.00
CA ILE A 17 7.39 -3.58 -4.22
C ILE A 17 6.92 -2.16 -4.44
N TYR A 18 5.63 -1.94 -4.22
CA TYR A 18 4.95 -0.66 -4.36
C TYR A 18 4.32 -0.28 -3.03
N VAL A 19 4.68 0.86 -2.48
CA VAL A 19 4.32 1.27 -1.11
C VAL A 19 3.58 2.59 -1.14
N MET A 20 2.51 2.68 -0.37
CA MET A 20 1.75 3.91 -0.16
C MET A 20 1.57 4.15 1.32
N ALA A 21 1.83 5.38 1.75
CA ALA A 21 1.64 5.84 3.13
C ALA A 21 0.49 6.85 3.19
N SER A 22 -0.31 6.78 4.25
CA SER A 22 -1.44 7.68 4.49
C SER A 22 -1.65 7.93 5.97
N LEU A 23 -2.16 9.10 6.33
CA LEU A 23 -2.62 9.40 7.68
C LEU A 23 -4.05 8.91 7.78
N ASN A 24 -4.41 8.38 8.95
CA ASN A 24 -5.75 7.92 9.31
C ASN A 24 -6.91 8.48 8.44
N PRO A 25 -7.88 7.62 8.05
CA PRO A 25 -8.10 7.18 6.67
C PRO A 25 -9.07 8.05 5.87
N ASP A 26 -9.66 9.07 6.50
CA ASP A 26 -10.90 9.69 6.02
C ASP A 26 -10.67 10.95 5.17
N TRP A 27 -9.52 11.61 5.33
CA TRP A 27 -9.25 12.89 4.67
C TRP A 27 -8.14 12.83 3.62
N ALA A 28 -7.20 11.89 3.74
CA ALA A 28 -6.11 11.72 2.77
C ALA A 28 -6.62 11.25 1.39
N ILE A 29 -7.77 10.57 1.36
CA ILE A 29 -8.40 10.14 0.10
C ILE A 29 -9.07 11.30 -0.63
N VAL A 30 -9.57 12.33 0.06
CA VAL A 30 -10.31 13.44 -0.59
C VAL A 30 -9.39 14.27 -1.50
N ASP A 31 -8.14 14.50 -1.11
CA ASP A 31 -7.14 15.16 -1.96
C ASP A 31 -6.48 14.20 -2.97
N PHE A 32 -6.46 12.90 -2.67
CA PHE A 32 -5.91 11.82 -3.52
C PHE A 32 -6.87 11.39 -4.65
N ILE A 33 -8.20 11.49 -4.46
CA ILE A 33 -9.22 11.15 -5.47
C ILE A 33 -9.19 12.14 -6.64
N THR A 34 -8.81 13.40 -6.42
CA THR A 34 -8.85 14.43 -7.46
C THR A 34 -7.87 14.19 -8.62
N ASP A 35 -6.76 13.48 -8.39
CA ASP A 35 -5.75 13.22 -9.43
C ASP A 35 -5.76 11.79 -10.02
N ILE A 36 -6.64 10.88 -9.56
CA ILE A 36 -6.52 9.46 -9.90
C ILE A 36 -7.79 8.86 -10.49
N ALA A 37 -8.23 9.46 -11.61
CA ALA A 37 -9.24 8.85 -12.49
C ALA A 37 -8.89 7.39 -12.86
N LEU A 38 -7.61 7.04 -12.94
CA LEU A 38 -7.15 5.67 -13.25
C LEU A 38 -7.49 4.64 -12.16
N LEU A 39 -7.47 5.02 -10.88
CA LEU A 39 -7.87 4.13 -9.78
C LEU A 39 -9.38 3.92 -9.79
N LEU A 40 -10.15 4.98 -10.08
CA LEU A 40 -11.60 4.88 -10.20
C LEU A 40 -12.02 3.96 -11.35
N VAL A 41 -11.34 4.03 -12.51
CA VAL A 41 -11.58 3.12 -13.64
C VAL A 41 -11.35 1.65 -13.24
N GLY A 42 -10.23 1.34 -12.58
CA GLY A 42 -9.96 -0.03 -12.13
C GLY A 42 -11.00 -0.54 -11.11
N VAL A 43 -11.50 0.33 -10.24
CA VAL A 43 -12.55 0.01 -9.27
C VAL A 43 -13.88 -0.33 -9.94
N GLU A 44 -14.32 0.44 -10.94
CA GLU A 44 -15.55 0.16 -11.68
C GLU A 44 -15.48 -1.19 -12.42
N GLU A 45 -14.34 -1.48 -13.04
CA GLU A 45 -14.10 -2.75 -13.73
C GLU A 45 -14.15 -3.93 -12.76
N ILE A 46 -13.55 -3.81 -11.57
CA ILE A 46 -13.61 -4.85 -10.53
C ILE A 46 -15.04 -5.05 -10.01
N LYS A 47 -15.81 -3.97 -9.78
CA LYS A 47 -17.21 -4.08 -9.35
C LYS A 47 -18.09 -4.79 -10.38
N ALA A 48 -17.78 -4.65 -11.66
CA ALA A 48 -18.55 -5.30 -12.73
C ALA A 48 -18.32 -6.83 -12.79
N VAL A 49 -17.23 -7.34 -12.21
CA VAL A 49 -16.83 -8.76 -12.31
C VAL A 49 -16.87 -9.51 -10.98
N ALA A 50 -16.67 -8.83 -9.85
CA ALA A 50 -16.73 -9.44 -8.52
C ALA A 50 -18.16 -9.39 -7.97
N THR A 51 -18.58 -10.44 -7.25
CA THR A 51 -19.87 -10.42 -6.53
C THR A 51 -19.84 -9.31 -5.48
N ALA A 52 -20.75 -8.35 -5.61
CA ALA A 52 -20.81 -7.09 -4.85
C ALA A 52 -20.90 -7.21 -3.31
N ALA A 53 -20.94 -8.42 -2.74
CA ALA A 53 -21.10 -8.63 -1.30
C ALA A 53 -19.82 -8.34 -0.48
N GLU A 54 -18.63 -8.43 -1.08
CA GLU A 54 -17.35 -8.22 -0.35
C GLU A 54 -16.68 -6.89 -0.69
N LEU A 55 -17.15 -6.17 -1.72
CA LEU A 55 -16.52 -4.94 -2.19
C LEU A 55 -17.17 -3.68 -1.62
N PRO A 56 -16.39 -2.65 -1.26
CA PRO A 56 -16.93 -1.35 -0.90
C PRO A 56 -17.81 -0.75 -2.01
N ALA A 57 -18.89 -0.08 -1.62
CA ALA A 57 -19.78 0.58 -2.57
C ALA A 57 -19.08 1.71 -3.34
N ALA A 58 -18.05 2.32 -2.75
CA ALA A 58 -17.22 3.36 -3.33
C ALA A 58 -15.81 3.30 -2.72
N LEU A 59 -14.84 3.88 -3.44
CA LEU A 59 -13.47 4.05 -2.95
C LEU A 59 -13.42 5.36 -2.16
N ASN A 60 -13.75 5.34 -0.87
CA ASN A 60 -13.81 6.56 -0.04
C ASN A 60 -12.70 6.63 1.00
N THR A 61 -12.14 5.48 1.38
CA THR A 61 -11.13 5.37 2.43
C THR A 61 -9.93 4.55 1.99
N PHE A 62 -8.82 4.70 2.71
CA PHE A 62 -7.62 3.89 2.49
C PHE A 62 -7.89 2.39 2.72
N ARG A 63 -8.86 2.07 3.59
CA ARG A 63 -9.33 0.71 3.79
C ARG A 63 -10.09 0.19 2.57
N ASP A 64 -10.93 1.01 1.94
CA ASP A 64 -11.63 0.61 0.71
C ASP A 64 -10.62 0.28 -0.40
N LEU A 65 -9.59 1.13 -0.56
CA LEU A 65 -8.50 0.89 -1.52
C LEU A 65 -7.87 -0.49 -1.29
N TYR A 66 -7.53 -0.79 -0.04
CA TYR A 66 -6.98 -2.07 0.32
C TYR A 66 -7.93 -3.23 -0.02
N GLU A 67 -9.23 -3.13 0.27
CA GLU A 67 -10.18 -4.21 -0.06
C GLU A 67 -10.27 -4.45 -1.57
N PHE A 68 -10.27 -3.39 -2.37
CA PHE A 68 -10.23 -3.56 -3.83
C PHE A 68 -8.92 -4.19 -4.33
N LEU A 69 -7.78 -3.75 -3.81
CA LEU A 69 -6.47 -4.34 -4.15
C LEU A 69 -6.35 -5.80 -3.71
N LYS A 70 -6.97 -6.13 -2.58
CA LYS A 70 -7.04 -7.50 -2.05
C LYS A 70 -7.83 -8.41 -2.98
N ILE A 71 -8.99 -7.97 -3.47
CA ILE A 71 -9.73 -8.70 -4.50
C ILE A 71 -8.93 -8.81 -5.78
N ALA A 72 -8.26 -7.74 -6.22
CA ALA A 72 -7.37 -7.79 -7.39
C ALA A 72 -6.24 -8.83 -7.20
N ALA A 73 -5.61 -8.87 -6.03
CA ALA A 73 -4.56 -9.82 -5.70
C ALA A 73 -5.05 -11.27 -5.77
N LYS A 74 -6.25 -11.57 -5.25
CA LYS A 74 -6.89 -12.89 -5.35
C LYS A 74 -7.19 -13.32 -6.79
N LEU A 75 -7.63 -12.37 -7.62
CA LEU A 75 -7.89 -12.62 -9.05
C LEU A 75 -6.58 -12.89 -9.80
N LEU A 76 -5.54 -12.09 -9.54
CA LEU A 76 -4.22 -12.23 -10.17
C LEU A 76 -3.46 -13.48 -9.68
N SER A 77 -3.66 -13.91 -8.43
CA SER A 77 -3.07 -15.14 -7.91
C SER A 77 -3.74 -16.41 -8.42
N GLY A 78 -4.94 -16.28 -9.01
CA GLY A 78 -5.78 -17.42 -9.38
C GLY A 78 -6.42 -18.12 -8.17
N SER A 79 -6.36 -17.50 -6.99
CA SER A 79 -6.99 -18.02 -5.75
C SER A 79 -8.52 -18.02 -5.84
N PHE A 80 -9.09 -17.22 -6.75
CA PHE A 80 -10.52 -17.17 -7.04
C PHE A 80 -10.70 -16.79 -8.52
N SER A 81 -11.63 -17.44 -9.24
CA SER A 81 -11.87 -17.15 -10.67
C SER A 81 -13.32 -16.74 -10.93
N VAL A 82 -13.53 -15.55 -11.50
CA VAL A 82 -14.85 -15.09 -11.99
C VAL A 82 -14.76 -14.81 -13.49
N GLY A 83 -14.47 -15.85 -14.28
CA GLY A 83 -14.30 -15.74 -15.73
C GLY A 83 -13.04 -14.94 -16.16
N SER A 84 -12.77 -14.87 -17.47
CA SER A 84 -11.54 -14.27 -18.00
C SER A 84 -11.44 -12.76 -17.74
N ARG A 85 -12.54 -12.01 -17.93
CA ARG A 85 -12.61 -10.53 -17.74
C ARG A 85 -12.20 -10.03 -16.36
N SER A 86 -12.12 -10.93 -15.37
CA SER A 86 -11.74 -10.60 -14.00
C SER A 86 -10.23 -10.38 -13.83
N ALA A 87 -9.40 -10.99 -14.67
CA ALA A 87 -7.95 -10.82 -14.60
C ALA A 87 -7.49 -9.48 -15.16
N GLU A 88 -8.10 -9.00 -16.27
CA GLU A 88 -7.73 -7.71 -16.86
C GLU A 88 -8.10 -6.53 -15.95
N ALA A 89 -9.28 -6.58 -15.33
CA ALA A 89 -9.71 -5.56 -14.35
C ALA A 89 -8.78 -5.51 -13.12
N ALA A 90 -8.38 -6.68 -12.62
CA ALA A 90 -7.43 -6.76 -11.51
C ALA A 90 -6.06 -6.20 -11.87
N LEU A 91 -5.58 -6.46 -13.10
CA LEU A 91 -4.35 -5.88 -13.63
C LEU A 91 -4.45 -4.35 -13.75
N ALA A 92 -5.56 -3.83 -14.28
CA ALA A 92 -5.77 -2.39 -14.42
C ALA A 92 -5.73 -1.68 -13.06
N MET A 93 -6.35 -2.26 -12.03
CA MET A 93 -6.29 -1.73 -10.67
C MET A 93 -4.88 -1.80 -10.07
N ALA A 94 -4.18 -2.92 -10.22
CA ALA A 94 -2.80 -3.06 -9.75
C ALA A 94 -1.89 -2.02 -10.44
N ASP A 95 -2.00 -1.85 -11.76
CA ASP A 95 -1.19 -0.89 -12.49
C ASP A 95 -1.55 0.56 -12.16
N ALA A 96 -2.82 0.85 -11.87
CA ALA A 96 -3.23 2.16 -11.37
C ALA A 96 -2.58 2.46 -10.01
N PHE A 97 -2.57 1.49 -9.07
CA PHE A 97 -1.88 1.66 -7.79
C PHE A 97 -0.36 1.85 -7.97
N LYS A 98 0.29 1.07 -8.83
CA LYS A 98 1.74 1.20 -9.10
C LYS A 98 2.12 2.59 -9.59
N LYS A 99 1.27 3.26 -10.37
CA LYS A 99 1.53 4.62 -10.88
C LYS A 99 1.55 5.70 -9.81
N VAL A 100 0.88 5.44 -8.68
CA VAL A 100 0.73 6.42 -7.59
C VAL A 100 1.44 6.01 -6.31
N ALA A 101 2.07 4.84 -6.29
CA ALA A 101 2.81 4.31 -5.15
C ALA A 101 4.33 4.50 -5.33
N VAL A 102 5.05 4.47 -4.21
CA VAL A 102 6.53 4.41 -4.18
C VAL A 102 6.96 3.06 -4.73
N SER A 103 7.75 3.00 -5.80
CA SER A 103 8.43 1.75 -6.16
C SER A 103 9.73 1.58 -5.35
N ILE A 104 10.00 0.37 -4.86
CA ILE A 104 11.24 0.01 -4.16
C ILE A 104 11.78 -1.27 -4.76
N GLY A 105 12.94 -1.20 -5.42
CA GLY A 105 13.60 -2.36 -6.01
C GLY A 105 14.07 -3.35 -4.94
N ASN A 106 14.25 -4.62 -5.32
CA ASN A 106 14.83 -5.61 -4.42
C ASN A 106 16.27 -5.22 -4.03
N GLY A 107 16.59 -5.26 -2.74
CA GLY A 107 17.87 -4.79 -2.19
C GLY A 107 17.94 -3.28 -1.93
N ASP A 108 16.84 -2.54 -2.17
CA ASP A 108 16.75 -1.10 -1.94
C ASP A 108 15.87 -0.77 -0.72
N HIS A 109 15.96 0.48 -0.25
CA HIS A 109 15.11 1.02 0.80
C HIS A 109 14.77 2.48 0.52
N LYS A 110 13.55 2.89 0.88
CA LYS A 110 13.11 4.29 0.74
C LYS A 110 12.42 4.76 2.00
N ASN A 111 12.55 6.05 2.25
CA ASN A 111 11.68 6.77 3.16
C ASN A 111 10.33 6.97 2.46
N VAL A 112 9.26 6.44 3.06
CA VAL A 112 7.91 6.42 2.45
C VAL A 112 6.97 7.49 3.02
N ASP A 113 7.43 8.33 3.94
CA ASP A 113 6.65 9.39 4.59
C ASP A 113 7.31 10.79 4.56
N SER A 114 8.41 10.97 3.83
CA SER A 114 9.08 12.28 3.75
C SER A 114 8.23 13.36 3.07
N GLU A 115 8.28 14.60 3.57
CA GLU A 115 7.55 15.75 3.00
C GLU A 115 7.81 15.94 1.50
N GLY A 116 9.06 15.75 1.04
CA GLY A 116 9.41 15.86 -0.38
C GLY A 116 8.73 14.79 -1.23
N PHE A 117 8.55 13.58 -0.69
CA PHE A 117 7.87 12.49 -1.35
C PHE A 117 6.34 12.68 -1.36
N LEU A 118 5.79 13.15 -0.25
CA LEU A 118 4.35 13.38 -0.09
C LEU A 118 3.87 14.67 -0.77
N SER A 119 4.73 15.68 -0.92
CA SER A 119 4.42 16.94 -1.63
C SER A 119 4.10 16.76 -3.11
N ILE A 120 4.42 15.60 -3.68
CA ILE A 120 4.08 15.21 -5.05
C ILE A 120 2.61 14.78 -5.14
N TYR A 121 2.00 14.33 -4.03
CA TYR A 121 0.70 13.65 -4.01
C TYR A 121 -0.32 14.25 -3.05
N LEU A 122 0.11 15.05 -2.06
CA LEU A 122 -0.73 15.63 -1.04
C LEU A 122 -0.67 17.16 -1.10
N SER A 123 -1.82 17.80 -0.92
CA SER A 123 -1.92 19.23 -0.68
C SER A 123 -1.06 19.63 0.54
N ALA A 124 -0.72 20.92 0.67
CA ALA A 124 0.05 21.41 1.83
C ALA A 124 -0.60 21.06 3.18
N SER A 125 -1.93 20.92 3.24
CA SER A 125 -2.66 20.43 4.42
C SER A 125 -2.37 18.96 4.74
N GLY A 126 -2.16 18.12 3.73
CA GLY A 126 -1.86 16.70 3.94
C GLY A 126 -0.46 16.41 4.42
N ILE A 127 0.51 17.22 3.98
CA ILE A 127 1.88 17.18 4.48
C ILE A 127 1.92 17.59 5.96
N ALA A 128 1.21 18.65 6.34
CA ALA A 128 1.15 19.14 7.72
C ALA A 128 0.52 18.14 8.70
N GLY A 129 -0.46 17.36 8.24
CA GLY A 129 -1.02 16.26 9.02
C GLY A 129 -0.03 15.13 9.31
N LEU A 130 0.94 14.90 8.40
CA LEU A 130 1.86 13.75 8.45
C LEU A 130 2.91 13.94 9.53
N LEU A 131 3.49 15.13 9.55
CA LEU A 131 4.50 15.55 10.51
C LEU A 131 3.97 15.61 11.96
N GLY A 132 2.65 15.62 12.14
CA GLY A 132 1.98 15.69 13.44
C GLY A 132 1.38 14.37 13.92
N ALA A 133 1.33 13.32 13.09
CA ALA A 133 0.66 12.07 13.46
C ALA A 133 1.58 11.11 14.22
N SER A 134 1.00 10.40 15.19
CA SER A 134 1.69 9.30 15.88
C SER A 134 1.63 7.98 15.10
N THR A 135 0.83 7.91 14.04
CA THR A 135 0.49 6.66 13.36
C THR A 135 0.18 6.92 11.89
N VAL A 136 0.77 6.09 11.02
CA VAL A 136 0.62 6.13 9.56
C VAL A 136 0.11 4.77 9.10
N SER A 137 -0.82 4.75 8.15
CA SER A 137 -1.27 3.54 7.46
C SER A 137 -0.37 3.28 6.25
N LEU A 138 0.13 2.06 6.11
CA LEU A 138 0.90 1.61 4.95
C LEU A 138 0.11 0.57 4.16
N VAL A 139 0.04 0.74 2.84
CA VAL A 139 -0.35 -0.32 1.89
C VAL A 139 0.87 -0.70 1.08
N VAL A 140 1.17 -2.00 1.02
CA VAL A 140 2.28 -2.54 0.23
C VAL A 140 1.78 -3.59 -0.72
N MET A 141 2.21 -3.52 -1.98
CA MET A 141 1.85 -4.46 -3.04
C MET A 141 3.09 -4.99 -3.76
N SER A 142 3.08 -6.27 -4.15
CA SER A 142 4.14 -6.87 -4.97
C SER A 142 4.06 -6.39 -6.42
N ALA A 143 5.17 -6.45 -7.15
CA ALA A 143 5.20 -6.05 -8.57
C ALA A 143 4.19 -6.80 -9.46
N ASP A 144 3.91 -8.06 -9.15
CA ASP A 144 2.91 -8.86 -9.86
C ASP A 144 1.46 -8.63 -9.37
N GLY A 145 1.28 -7.78 -8.36
CA GLY A 145 -0.01 -7.43 -7.78
C GLY A 145 -0.65 -8.53 -6.92
N LYS A 146 0.04 -9.66 -6.70
CA LYS A 146 -0.54 -10.84 -6.03
C LYS A 146 -0.45 -10.82 -4.52
N GLN A 147 0.40 -9.98 -3.94
CA GLN A 147 0.54 -9.82 -2.50
C GLN A 147 0.16 -8.40 -2.14
N VAL A 148 -0.73 -8.22 -1.17
CA VAL A 148 -1.08 -6.91 -0.63
C VAL A 148 -1.20 -6.98 0.89
N ALA A 149 -0.72 -5.96 1.59
CA ALA A 149 -0.86 -5.82 3.03
C ALA A 149 -1.23 -4.38 3.39
N LEU A 150 -2.07 -4.23 4.41
CA LEU A 150 -2.42 -2.96 5.03
C LEU A 150 -2.19 -3.07 6.54
N TRP A 151 -1.44 -2.12 7.10
CA TRP A 151 -1.27 -2.01 8.55
C TRP A 151 -1.02 -0.57 8.97
N ASN A 152 -1.13 -0.33 10.28
CA ASN A 152 -0.74 0.93 10.89
C ASN A 152 0.63 0.80 11.53
N THR A 153 1.46 1.82 11.37
CA THR A 153 2.82 1.88 11.87
C THR A 153 3.04 3.16 12.67
N GLY A 154 3.95 3.11 13.64
CA GLY A 154 4.48 4.32 14.27
C GLY A 154 5.25 5.17 13.26
N SER A 155 5.44 6.44 13.59
CA SER A 155 6.06 7.42 12.69
C SER A 155 7.59 7.35 12.59
N ASP A 156 8.24 6.50 13.40
CA ASP A 156 9.69 6.22 13.36
C ASP A 156 9.99 4.73 13.10
N ASP A 157 8.98 4.00 12.63
CA ASP A 157 9.06 2.57 12.46
C ASP A 157 9.55 2.21 11.04
N SER A 158 10.72 1.57 10.94
CA SER A 158 11.20 0.96 9.69
C SER A 158 10.77 -0.50 9.48
N TRP A 159 10.46 -0.91 8.24
CA TRP A 159 9.96 -2.25 7.91
C TRP A 159 10.74 -2.90 6.77
N ILE A 160 10.69 -4.22 6.70
CA ILE A 160 11.37 -5.04 5.69
C ILE A 160 10.35 -5.97 5.05
N ALA A 161 10.08 -5.81 3.75
CA ALA A 161 9.40 -6.85 2.97
C ALA A 161 10.35 -8.02 2.77
N THR A 162 9.93 -9.24 3.07
CA THR A 162 10.77 -10.44 3.00
C THR A 162 10.24 -11.41 1.95
N GLY A 163 11.11 -12.28 1.42
CA GLY A 163 10.71 -13.36 0.52
C GLY A 163 9.91 -14.49 1.19
N ARG A 164 9.53 -14.34 2.46
CA ARG A 164 8.79 -15.33 3.25
C ARG A 164 7.33 -14.93 3.46
N GLU A 165 6.77 -14.13 2.54
CA GLU A 165 5.39 -13.66 2.61
C GLU A 165 5.07 -12.89 3.90
N LYS A 166 6.06 -12.15 4.40
CA LYS A 166 5.99 -11.36 5.64
C LYS A 166 6.62 -10.00 5.44
N ILE A 167 6.05 -9.01 6.10
CA ILE A 167 6.66 -7.70 6.32
C ILE A 167 6.98 -7.59 7.80
N VAL A 168 8.24 -7.39 8.15
CA VAL A 168 8.73 -7.43 9.54
C VAL A 168 9.30 -6.10 9.96
N ARG A 169 9.18 -5.73 11.24
CA ARG A 169 9.84 -4.53 11.77
C ARG A 169 11.36 -4.70 11.64
N SER A 170 12.03 -3.58 11.39
CA SER A 170 13.48 -3.49 11.53
C SER A 170 13.82 -3.18 12.98
N LYS A 171 14.96 -3.68 13.45
CA LYS A 171 15.53 -3.27 14.73
C LYS A 171 15.82 -1.78 14.72
N TYR A 172 15.47 -1.09 15.80
CA TYR A 172 15.67 0.36 15.94
C TYR A 172 17.12 0.78 15.60
N GLY A 173 17.26 1.83 14.79
CA GLY A 173 18.55 2.32 14.29
C GLY A 173 19.15 1.50 13.15
N THR A 174 18.44 0.51 12.61
CA THR A 174 18.86 -0.29 11.47
C THR A 174 17.74 -0.45 10.45
N ILE A 175 18.09 -0.64 9.18
CA ILE A 175 17.11 -0.84 8.09
C ILE A 175 17.00 -2.31 7.67
N TRP A 176 18.10 -3.08 7.78
CA TRP A 176 18.17 -4.44 7.23
C TRP A 176 18.23 -5.55 8.28
N GLN A 177 18.17 -5.21 9.58
CA GLN A 177 18.12 -6.22 10.64
C GLN A 177 16.68 -6.41 11.08
N GLU A 178 16.17 -7.62 10.93
CA GLU A 178 14.81 -7.97 11.33
C GLU A 178 14.64 -7.99 12.85
N ASP A 179 13.52 -7.47 13.33
CA ASP A 179 13.02 -7.64 14.69
C ASP A 179 11.52 -8.02 14.64
N PRO A 180 11.20 -9.29 14.31
CA PRO A 180 9.80 -9.72 14.20
C PRO A 180 9.05 -9.64 15.54
N SER A 181 9.77 -9.55 16.68
CA SER A 181 9.15 -9.41 18.00
C SER A 181 8.57 -8.01 18.23
N ALA A 182 9.14 -7.00 17.58
CA ALA A 182 8.61 -5.63 17.56
C ALA A 182 7.38 -5.47 16.65
N GLY A 183 7.19 -6.40 15.70
CA GLY A 183 6.02 -6.42 14.82
C GLY A 183 6.24 -7.21 13.53
N SER A 184 5.17 -7.85 13.06
CA SER A 184 5.13 -8.57 11.79
C SER A 184 3.72 -8.48 11.20
N VAL A 185 3.67 -8.41 9.87
CA VAL A 185 2.44 -8.38 9.08
C VAL A 185 2.49 -9.52 8.08
N ASP A 186 1.37 -10.23 7.96
CA ASP A 186 1.18 -11.24 6.93
C ASP A 186 1.05 -10.58 5.56
N TRP A 187 1.77 -11.11 4.59
CA TRP A 187 1.75 -10.61 3.22
C TRP A 187 1.70 -11.78 2.23
N PRO A 188 0.65 -12.62 2.31
CA PRO A 188 0.55 -13.84 1.53
C PRO A 188 0.20 -13.57 0.07
N VAL A 189 0.51 -14.54 -0.79
CA VAL A 189 0.04 -14.56 -2.18
C VAL A 189 -1.47 -14.83 -2.19
N GLY A 190 -2.24 -13.94 -2.81
CA GLY A 190 -3.70 -14.02 -2.90
C GLY A 190 -4.43 -13.71 -1.59
N ALA A 191 -3.87 -12.79 -0.78
CA ALA A 191 -4.43 -12.31 0.50
C ALA A 191 -5.93 -11.97 0.43
#